data_AF-A0A2M7SPG3-F1
#
_entry.id   AF-A0A2M7SPG3-F1
#
_cell.length_a   1.000
_cell.length_b   1.000
_cell.length_c   1.000
_cell.angle_alpha   90.00
_cell.angle_beta   90.00
_cell.angle_gamma   90.00
#
_symmetry.space_group_name_H-M   'P 1'
#
loop_
_entity.id
_entity.type
_entity.pdbx_description
1 polymer ?
#
loop_
_entity_poly.entity_id
_entity_poly.type
_entity_poly.pdbx_seq_one_letter_code
_entity_poly.pdbx_strand_id
1 'polypeptide(L)'
;WRFVSTLAYIGMGWIVVIAIKPLMEALPAAGFIWLVVGGGLYTLGTIFYLWRIMPFHHAVWHLFVLAGTICHFFCVLFYVMMK
;
A
#
# COMPACT_ATOMS: atom_id res chain seq x y z
N TRP A 1 2.89 -1.97 -23.78
CA TRP A 1 1.59 -2.06 -23.08
C TRP A 1 1.70 -2.52 -21.63
N ARG A 2 2.27 -3.70 -21.31
CA ARG A 2 2.36 -4.19 -19.91
C ARG A 2 3.04 -3.22 -18.93
N PHE A 3 4.19 -2.65 -19.29
CA PHE A 3 4.94 -1.73 -18.42
C PHE A 3 4.20 -0.42 -18.10
N VAL A 4 3.48 0.14 -19.08
CA VAL A 4 2.70 1.38 -18.91
C VAL A 4 1.55 1.16 -17.94
N SER A 5 0.85 0.02 -18.05
CA SER A 5 -0.20 -0.36 -17.09
C SER A 5 0.35 -0.60 -15.69
N THR A 6 1.54 -1.20 -15.54
CA THR A 6 2.18 -1.38 -14.23
C THR A 6 2.57 -0.04 -13.60
N LEU A 7 3.13 0.89 -14.38
CA LEU A 7 3.48 2.23 -13.89
C LEU A 7 2.24 3.04 -13.50
N ALA A 8 1.15 2.95 -14.29
CA ALA A 8 -0.11 3.58 -13.95
C ALA A 8 -0.71 3.03 -12.65
N TYR A 9 -0.60 1.72 -12.41
CA TYR A 9 -1.03 1.08 -11.15
C TYR A 9 -0.23 1.55 -9.94
N ILE A 10 1.09 1.67 -10.07
CA ILE A 10 1.96 2.22 -9.02
C ILE A 10 1.61 3.69 -8.77
N GLY A 11 1.39 4.46 -9.84
CA GLY A 11 0.94 5.85 -9.76
C GLY A 11 -0.39 6.01 -9.01
N MET A 12 -1.36 5.14 -9.26
CA MET A 12 -2.62 5.13 -8.48
C MET A 12 -2.40 4.88 -6.99
N GLY A 13 -1.48 3.98 -6.62
CA GLY A 13 -1.16 3.71 -5.21
C GLY A 13 -0.53 4.92 -4.49
N TRP A 14 0.17 5.79 -5.22
CA TRP A 14 0.83 6.96 -4.68
C TRP A 14 -0.05 8.22 -4.61
N ILE A 15 -1.28 8.19 -5.14
CA ILE A 15 -2.24 9.30 -5.02
C ILE A 15 -2.48 9.68 -3.55
N VAL A 16 -2.35 8.74 -2.63
CA VAL A 16 -2.48 8.98 -1.19
C VAL A 16 -1.47 10.02 -0.67
N VAL A 17 -0.31 10.18 -1.30
CA VAL A 17 0.71 11.18 -0.94
C VAL A 17 0.25 12.60 -1.28
N ILE A 18 -0.58 12.77 -2.31
CA ILE A 18 -1.18 14.07 -2.65
C ILE A 18 -2.19 14.48 -1.58
N ALA A 19 -2.93 13.50 -1.03
CA ALA A 19 -3.93 13.71 0.01
C ALA A 19 -3.35 13.72 1.44
N ILE A 20 -2.02 13.76 1.62
CA ILE A 20 -1.40 13.55 2.94
C ILE A 20 -1.80 14.61 3.99
N LYS A 21 -1.95 15.87 3.58
CA LYS A 21 -2.39 16.98 4.46
C LYS A 21 -3.80 16.75 5.04
N PRO A 22 -4.85 16.61 4.21
CA PRO A 22 -6.19 16.33 4.74
C PRO A 22 -6.24 15.00 5.49
N LEU A 23 -5.39 14.03 5.13
CA LEU A 23 -5.32 12.74 5.81
C LEU A 23 -4.77 12.86 7.24
N MET A 24 -3.76 13.70 7.45
CA MET A 24 -3.21 14.01 8.78
C MET A 24 -4.17 14.83 9.65
N GLU A 25 -5.00 15.68 9.05
CA GLU A 25 -6.04 16.42 9.78
C GLU A 25 -7.23 15.54 10.16
N ALA A 26 -7.58 14.56 9.31
CA ALA A 26 -8.72 13.67 9.54
C ALA A 26 -8.40 12.48 10.46
N LEU A 27 -7.16 11.98 10.45
CA LEU A 27 -6.75 10.78 11.17
C LEU A 27 -5.80 11.09 12.34
N PRO A 28 -5.96 10.40 13.49
CA PRO A 28 -4.94 10.38 14.54
C PRO A 28 -3.60 9.86 14.01
N ALA A 29 -2.49 10.31 14.62
CA ALA A 29 -1.13 9.91 14.24
C ALA A 29 -0.94 8.38 14.15
N ALA A 30 -1.63 7.61 14.99
CA ALA A 30 -1.57 6.16 14.94
C ALA A 30 -2.23 5.55 13.69
N GLY A 31 -3.32 6.12 13.19
CA GLY A 31 -3.93 5.71 11.90
C GLY A 31 -3.02 6.03 10.71
N PHE A 32 -2.33 7.16 10.78
CA PHE A 32 -1.33 7.53 9.77
C PHE A 32 -0.16 6.53 9.71
N ILE A 33 0.29 6.01 10.85
CA ILE A 33 1.35 4.96 10.89
C ILE A 33 0.90 3.71 10.13
N TRP A 34 -0.35 3.26 10.30
CA TRP A 34 -0.88 2.11 9.55
C TRP A 34 -0.86 2.32 8.03
N LEU A 35 -1.17 3.53 7.57
CA LEU A 35 -1.11 3.91 6.16
C LEU A 35 0.32 3.91 5.63
N VAL A 36 1.27 4.48 6.38
CA VAL A 36 2.70 4.50 5.99
C VAL A 36 3.26 3.08 5.91
N VAL A 37 2.97 2.24 6.91
CA VAL A 37 3.39 0.82 6.90
C VAL A 37 2.75 0.08 5.73
N GLY A 38 1.45 0.29 5.48
CA GLY A 38 0.74 -0.33 4.34
C GLY A 38 1.31 0.10 2.98
N GLY A 39 1.60 1.39 2.80
CA GLY A 39 2.23 1.92 1.59
C GLY A 39 3.66 1.40 1.39
N GLY A 40 4.42 1.26 2.48
CA GLY A 40 5.75 0.64 2.49
C GLY A 40 5.71 -0.82 2.02
N LEU A 41 4.73 -1.60 2.52
CA LEU A 41 4.53 -3.00 2.12
C LEU A 41 4.17 -3.13 0.63
N TYR A 42 3.31 -2.25 0.10
CA TYR A 42 3.02 -2.24 -1.34
C TYR A 42 4.24 -1.92 -2.20
N THR A 43 5.06 -0.95 -1.76
CA THR A 43 6.28 -0.55 -2.47
C THR A 43 7.32 -1.66 -2.45
N LEU A 44 7.57 -2.27 -1.28
CA LEU A 44 8.45 -3.43 -1.15
C LEU A 44 7.96 -4.60 -2.00
N GLY A 45 6.65 -4.86 -2.04
CA GLY A 45 6.06 -5.89 -2.89
C GLY A 45 6.41 -5.73 -4.37
N THR A 46 6.46 -4.50 -4.89
CA THR A 46 6.80 -4.27 -6.31
C THR A 46 8.23 -4.68 -6.68
N ILE A 47 9.16 -4.69 -5.71
CA ILE A 47 10.52 -5.23 -5.93
C ILE A 47 10.45 -6.73 -6.22
N PHE A 48 9.67 -7.48 -5.43
CA PHE A 48 9.46 -8.91 -5.64
C PHE A 48 8.69 -9.22 -6.93
N TYR A 49 7.78 -8.33 -7.35
CA TYR A 49 7.10 -8.46 -8.65
C TYR A 49 8.09 -8.40 -9.83
N LEU A 50 9.09 -7.52 -9.75
CA LEU A 50 10.12 -7.35 -10.79
C LEU A 50 11.21 -8.45 -10.74
N TRP A 51 11.35 -9.14 -9.62
CA TRP A 51 12.38 -10.14 -9.39
C TRP A 51 12.06 -11.51 -10.02
N ARG A 52 12.15 -11.57 -11.36
CA ARG A 52 11.80 -12.77 -12.16
C ARG A 52 12.71 -14.00 -12.01
N ILE A 53 13.85 -13.86 -11.34
CA ILE A 53 14.81 -14.96 -11.11
C ILE A 53 14.35 -15.90 -9.98
N MET A 54 13.53 -15.41 -9.05
CA MET A 54 13.07 -16.19 -7.90
C MET A 54 11.83 -17.04 -8.26
N PRO A 55 11.82 -18.36 -8.03
CA PRO A 55 10.60 -19.15 -8.14
C PRO A 55 9.55 -18.65 -7.14
N PHE A 56 8.28 -18.57 -7.58
CA PHE A 56 7.16 -18.03 -6.80
C PHE A 56 7.17 -16.52 -6.49
N HIS A 57 7.96 -15.72 -7.21
CA HIS A 57 7.99 -14.26 -7.05
C HIS A 57 6.60 -13.60 -7.06
N HIS A 58 5.66 -14.11 -7.87
CA HIS A 58 4.28 -13.64 -7.92
C HIS A 58 3.48 -13.90 -6.64
N ALA A 59 3.69 -15.04 -5.99
CA ALA A 59 3.01 -15.38 -4.73
C ALA A 59 3.55 -14.54 -3.57
N VAL A 60 4.86 -14.30 -3.54
CA VAL A 60 5.50 -13.39 -2.58
C VAL A 60 4.95 -11.98 -2.76
N TRP A 61 4.85 -11.49 -3.99
CA TRP A 61 4.21 -10.21 -4.27
C TRP A 61 2.77 -10.14 -3.72
N HIS A 62 1.97 -11.19 -3.91
CA HIS A 62 0.62 -11.26 -3.35
C HIS A 62 0.60 -11.19 -1.82
N LEU A 63 1.57 -11.79 -1.13
CA LEU A 63 1.67 -11.69 0.34
C LEU A 63 1.93 -10.26 0.81
N PHE A 64 2.82 -9.53 0.13
CA PHE A 64 3.07 -8.11 0.43
C PHE A 64 1.85 -7.24 0.16
N VAL A 65 1.16 -7.48 -0.96
CA VAL A 65 -0.10 -6.81 -1.31
C VAL A 65 -1.17 -7.09 -0.25
N LEU A 66 -1.32 -8.35 0.19
CA LEU A 66 -2.28 -8.73 1.21
C LEU A 66 -1.98 -8.05 2.56
N ALA A 67 -0.72 -8.06 3.00
CA ALA A 67 -0.30 -7.40 4.22
C ALA A 67 -0.55 -5.88 4.17
N GLY A 68 -0.25 -5.24 3.04
CA GLY A 68 -0.56 -3.82 2.82
C GLY A 68 -2.06 -3.52 2.90
N THR A 69 -2.90 -4.38 2.31
CA THR A 69 -4.37 -4.27 2.39
C THR A 69 -4.88 -4.44 3.81
N ILE A 70 -4.32 -5.39 4.59
CA ILE A 70 -4.68 -5.62 5.98
C ILE A 70 -4.36 -4.38 6.83
N CYS A 71 -3.21 -3.73 6.63
CA CYS A 71 -2.89 -2.46 7.29
C CYS A 71 -3.90 -1.35 6.96
N HIS A 72 -4.29 -1.22 5.69
CA HIS A 72 -5.33 -0.24 5.29
C HIS A 72 -6.68 -0.56 5.92
N PHE A 73 -7.06 -1.84 5.95
CA PHE A 73 -8.30 -2.30 6.58
C PHE A 73 -8.34 -1.94 8.07
N PHE A 74 -7.27 -2.23 8.81
CA PHE A 74 -7.18 -1.87 10.23
C PHE A 74 -7.15 -0.36 10.46
N CYS A 75 -6.50 0.41 9.57
CA CYS A 75 -6.55 1.87 9.62
C CYS A 75 -8.01 2.37 9.55
N VAL A 76 -8.80 1.89 8.59
CA VAL A 76 -10.20 2.32 8.44
C VAL A 76 -11.05 1.80 9.60
N LEU A 77 -10.88 0.53 9.97
CA LEU A 77 -11.66 -0.09 11.03
C LEU A 77 -11.49 0.63 12.38
N PHE A 78 -10.24 0.91 12.79
CA PHE A 78 -9.97 1.52 14.09
C PHE A 78 -10.09 3.05 14.11
N TYR A 79 -9.76 3.74 13.01
CA TYR A 79 -9.60 5.20 13.03
C TYR A 79 -10.65 5.96 12.21
N VAL A 80 -11.48 5.27 11.43
CA VAL A 80 -12.59 5.87 10.68
C VAL A 80 -13.93 5.33 11.18
N MET A 81 -14.07 4.01 11.36
CA MET A 81 -15.33 3.38 11.73
C MET A 81 -15.56 3.30 13.24
N MET A 82 -14.54 2.92 14.01
CA MET A 82 -14.60 2.90 15.49
C MET A 82 -14.21 4.24 16.14
N LYS A 83 -14.28 5.34 15.38
CA LYS A 83 -14.02 6.69 15.88
C LYS A 83 -15.24 7.28 16.58
#